data_AF-A0A2G6GM59-F1
#
_entry.id   AF-A0A2G6GM59-F1
#
_cell.length_a   1.000
_cell.length_b   1.000
_cell.length_c   1.000
_cell.angle_alpha   90.00
_cell.angle_beta   90.00
_cell.angle_gamma   90.00
#
_symmetry.space_group_name_H-M   'P 1'
#
loop_
_entity.id
_entity.type
_entity.pdbx_description
1 polymer ?
#
loop_
_entity_poly.entity_id
_entity_poly.type
_entity_poly.pdbx_seq_one_letter_code
_entity_poly.pdbx_strand_id
1 'polypeptide(L)'
;MKFLKKQSSPKIRKGKIIIIFFIILFIYLFFIRTIRINQEFFGEVYYTKNSFTVFYNVEAGRSCDNCRKYDKRTGIINSDPKTFTILNKYYTKDKNNIYICSWSAPDIFRIKTKCEKIKAPDRDTFETIKNSYYAKDKNKVYYFGKSIENSDVKTFKVVNYDYAIDKNKVYYHNREGLNIINNLSVEEFILKMNNFDKENPKKDLTLIMKSFINY
;
A
#
# COMPACT_ATOMS: atom_id res chain seq x y z
N MET A 1 -39.52 37.65 58.30
CA MET A 1 -39.54 37.65 56.81
C MET A 1 -39.14 36.25 56.33
N LYS A 2 -39.75 35.78 55.24
CA LYS A 2 -40.08 34.37 54.91
C LYS A 2 -38.91 33.35 54.85
N PHE A 3 -39.26 32.13 55.28
CA PHE A 3 -38.56 30.86 55.04
C PHE A 3 -38.23 30.63 53.55
N LEU A 4 -37.00 30.19 53.25
CA LEU A 4 -36.69 29.50 52.00
C LEU A 4 -36.37 28.04 52.30
N LYS A 5 -37.29 27.14 51.89
CA LYS A 5 -37.09 25.69 51.88
C LYS A 5 -35.95 25.36 50.92
N LYS A 6 -34.92 24.67 51.42
CA LYS A 6 -33.82 24.10 50.63
C LYS A 6 -34.36 22.86 49.89
N GLN A 7 -34.55 22.93 48.58
CA GLN A 7 -34.73 21.74 47.74
C GLN A 7 -33.38 21.01 47.64
N SER A 8 -33.35 19.73 48.01
CA SER A 8 -32.16 18.88 47.90
C SER A 8 -31.93 18.43 46.46
N SER A 9 -30.75 18.73 45.92
CA SER A 9 -30.24 18.18 44.66
C SER A 9 -29.99 16.67 44.78
N PRO A 10 -30.21 15.88 43.71
CA PRO A 10 -30.07 14.44 43.78
C PRO A 10 -28.61 14.05 44.05
N LYS A 11 -28.36 13.37 45.18
CA LYS A 11 -27.08 12.71 45.49
C LYS A 11 -26.85 11.59 44.48
N ILE A 12 -26.16 11.91 43.37
CA ILE A 12 -25.60 10.89 42.49
C ILE A 12 -24.57 10.12 43.33
N ARG A 13 -24.88 8.85 43.66
CA ARG A 13 -24.02 7.99 44.48
C ARG A 13 -22.65 7.91 43.81
N LYS A 14 -21.58 8.34 44.50
CA LYS A 14 -20.18 8.35 44.02
C LYS A 14 -19.77 7.05 43.32
N GLY A 15 -20.32 5.90 43.75
CA GLY A 15 -20.09 4.60 43.11
C GLY A 15 -20.56 4.48 41.65
N LYS A 16 -21.65 5.16 41.24
CA LYS A 16 -22.12 5.11 39.83
C LYS A 16 -21.20 5.89 38.88
N ILE A 17 -20.59 6.98 39.35
CA ILE A 17 -19.64 7.78 38.56
C ILE A 17 -18.35 7.00 38.32
N ILE A 18 -17.88 6.27 39.34
CA ILE A 18 -16.67 5.44 39.26
C ILE A 18 -16.87 4.30 38.24
N ILE A 19 -18.03 3.63 38.25
CA ILE A 19 -18.35 2.56 37.30
C ILE A 19 -18.41 3.09 35.86
N ILE A 20 -19.04 4.25 35.63
CA ILE A 20 -19.10 4.88 34.30
C ILE A 20 -17.69 5.25 33.81
N PHE A 21 -16.82 5.76 34.69
CA PHE A 21 -15.43 6.07 34.35
C PHE A 21 -14.64 4.83 33.91
N PHE A 22 -14.79 3.70 34.63
CA PHE A 22 -14.13 2.45 34.24
C PHE A 22 -14.69 1.85 32.95
N ILE A 23 -15.99 2.00 32.67
CA ILE A 23 -16.59 1.58 31.40
C ILE A 23 -16.06 2.42 30.23
N ILE A 24 -15.99 3.75 30.39
CA ILE A 24 -15.44 4.65 29.36
C ILE A 24 -13.94 4.38 29.16
N LEU A 25 -13.17 4.18 30.24
CA LEU A 25 -11.75 3.84 30.17
C LEU A 25 -11.53 2.47 29.51
N PHE A 26 -12.39 1.48 29.80
CA PHE A 26 -12.33 0.16 29.17
C PHE A 26 -12.69 0.24 27.68
N ILE A 27 -13.70 1.02 27.30
CA ILE A 27 -14.05 1.29 25.89
C ILE A 27 -12.88 2.00 25.20
N TYR A 28 -12.29 3.02 25.81
CA TYR A 28 -11.13 3.75 25.29
C TYR A 28 -9.89 2.85 25.12
N LEU A 29 -9.58 2.01 26.11
CA LEU A 29 -8.49 1.04 26.04
C LEU A 29 -8.77 -0.09 25.04
N PHE A 30 -10.03 -0.50 24.87
CA PHE A 30 -10.47 -1.46 23.86
C PHE A 30 -10.32 -0.87 22.44
N PHE A 31 -10.63 0.41 22.26
CA PHE A 31 -10.39 1.15 21.01
C PHE A 31 -8.89 1.34 20.74
N ILE A 32 -8.05 1.61 21.74
CA ILE A 32 -6.58 1.66 21.56
C ILE A 32 -6.01 0.28 21.20
N ARG A 33 -6.53 -0.81 21.79
CA ARG A 33 -6.09 -2.18 21.47
C ARG A 33 -6.50 -2.62 20.07
N THR A 34 -7.62 -2.12 19.55
CA THR A 34 -8.11 -2.42 18.18
C THR A 34 -7.54 -1.50 17.11
N ILE A 35 -7.04 -0.31 17.47
CA ILE A 35 -6.19 0.52 16.61
C ILE A 35 -4.73 0.07 16.80
N ARG A 36 -4.49 -1.20 16.49
CA ARG A 36 -3.14 -1.70 16.19
C ARG A 36 -3.17 -2.42 14.86
N ILE A 37 -3.78 -1.77 13.87
CA ILE A 37 -3.37 -1.99 12.49
C ILE A 37 -2.06 -1.23 12.36
N ASN A 38 -0.95 -1.93 12.58
CA ASN A 38 0.33 -1.54 12.02
C ASN A 38 0.18 -1.58 10.49
N GLN A 39 -0.51 -0.59 9.92
CA GLN A 39 -0.21 -0.19 8.55
C GLN A 39 1.15 0.50 8.69
N GLU A 40 2.20 -0.24 8.35
CA GLU A 40 3.48 0.39 8.02
C GLU A 40 3.16 1.52 7.04
N PHE A 41 3.30 2.78 7.50
CA PHE A 41 3.07 3.94 6.67
C PHE A 41 4.18 3.96 5.60
N PHE A 42 3.92 3.30 4.47
CA PHE A 42 4.71 3.43 3.25
C PHE A 42 4.49 4.85 2.74
N GLY A 43 5.40 5.77 3.08
CA GLY A 43 5.18 7.19 2.85
C GLY A 43 4.99 7.55 1.38
N GLU A 44 4.34 8.68 1.15
CA GLU A 44 3.94 9.12 -0.18
C GLU A 44 5.13 9.76 -0.92
N VAL A 45 5.14 9.61 -2.25
CA VAL A 45 6.07 10.33 -3.12
C VAL A 45 5.38 11.59 -3.60
N TYR A 46 5.95 12.73 -3.28
CA TYR A 46 5.47 14.04 -3.70
C TYR A 46 6.30 14.56 -4.86
N TYR A 47 5.64 15.22 -5.81
CA TYR A 47 6.27 15.76 -7.00
C TYR A 47 6.14 17.28 -7.03
N THR A 48 7.24 17.97 -7.35
CA THR A 48 7.26 19.39 -7.71
C THR A 48 7.95 19.55 -9.05
N LYS A 49 7.77 20.67 -9.74
CA LYS A 49 8.40 20.87 -11.05
C LYS A 49 8.70 22.34 -11.32
N ASN A 50 9.74 22.59 -12.11
CA ASN A 50 9.98 23.89 -12.74
C ASN A 50 9.92 23.72 -14.28
N SER A 51 10.37 24.72 -15.03
CA SER A 51 10.38 24.67 -16.51
C SER A 51 11.34 23.62 -17.10
N PHE A 52 12.30 23.12 -16.32
CA PHE A 52 13.38 22.25 -16.79
C PHE A 52 13.28 20.81 -16.30
N THR A 53 12.84 20.61 -15.04
CA THR A 53 12.94 19.32 -14.36
C THR A 53 11.77 19.08 -13.40
N VAL A 54 11.36 17.83 -13.27
CA VAL A 54 10.49 17.32 -12.21
C VAL A 54 11.36 16.85 -11.05
N PHE A 55 11.02 17.27 -9.85
CA PHE A 55 11.63 16.84 -8.61
C PHE A 55 10.68 15.96 -7.82
N TYR A 56 11.24 14.98 -7.12
CA TYR A 56 10.48 14.16 -6.17
C TYR A 56 11.08 14.27 -4.77
N ASN A 57 10.20 14.16 -3.78
CA ASN A 57 10.54 14.06 -2.36
C ASN A 57 9.66 12.98 -1.72
N VAL A 58 10.11 12.47 -0.59
CA VAL A 58 9.41 11.49 0.22
C VAL A 58 9.31 12.01 1.64
N GLU A 59 8.09 12.20 2.12
CA GLU A 59 7.91 12.38 3.55
C GLU A 59 8.01 11.00 4.21
N ALA A 60 9.09 10.81 4.96
CA ALA A 60 9.24 9.62 5.78
C ALA A 60 8.38 9.74 7.05
N GLY A 61 7.04 9.76 6.91
CA GLY A 61 6.07 9.44 7.97
C GLY A 61 6.26 10.05 9.37
N ARG A 62 7.05 11.12 9.52
CA ARG A 62 7.20 11.86 10.77
C ARG A 62 6.48 13.17 10.57
N SER A 63 5.43 13.38 11.37
CA SER A 63 4.98 14.72 11.74
C SER A 63 6.23 15.59 11.93
N CYS A 64 6.48 16.55 11.04
CA CYS A 64 7.66 17.38 11.12
C CYS A 64 7.30 18.86 11.16
N ASP A 65 7.27 19.41 12.38
CA ASP A 65 7.47 20.84 12.63
C ASP A 65 8.82 21.38 12.09
N ASN A 66 9.64 20.54 11.46
CA ASN A 66 10.95 20.85 10.91
C ASN A 66 11.21 20.29 9.49
N CYS A 67 10.17 20.00 8.68
CA CYS A 67 10.35 19.43 7.33
C CYS A 67 11.24 20.27 6.38
N ARG A 68 11.48 21.55 6.68
CA ARG A 68 12.36 22.43 5.88
C ARG A 68 13.84 22.01 5.87
N LYS A 69 14.31 21.17 6.81
CA LYS A 69 15.74 20.85 6.93
C LYS A 69 16.20 19.64 6.09
N TYR A 70 15.27 18.87 5.51
CA TYR A 70 15.59 17.68 4.69
C TYR A 70 15.00 17.73 3.28
N ASP A 71 14.76 18.92 2.72
CA ASP A 71 14.26 19.13 1.36
C ASP A 71 15.33 18.80 0.29
N LYS A 72 15.85 17.56 0.31
CA LYS A 72 16.69 17.02 -0.77
C LYS A 72 15.78 16.61 -1.93
N ARG A 73 15.30 17.60 -2.65
CA ARG A 73 14.58 17.41 -3.92
C ARG A 73 15.51 16.74 -4.92
N THR A 74 15.22 15.48 -5.22
CA THR A 74 15.98 14.75 -6.25
C THR A 74 15.30 14.98 -7.58
N GLY A 75 16.04 15.49 -8.57
CA GLY A 75 15.53 15.67 -9.92
C GLY A 75 15.40 14.33 -10.65
N ILE A 76 14.28 14.14 -11.35
CA ILE A 76 14.13 13.08 -12.34
C ILE A 76 14.86 13.55 -13.60
N ILE A 77 16.05 12.99 -13.82
CA ILE A 77 16.92 13.35 -14.94
C ILE A 77 16.18 13.17 -16.26
N ASN A 78 16.24 14.19 -17.13
CA ASN A 78 15.61 14.22 -18.46
C ASN A 78 14.08 14.01 -18.45
N SER A 79 13.42 14.34 -17.34
CA SER A 79 11.95 14.42 -17.31
C SER A 79 11.46 15.57 -18.18
N ASP A 80 10.25 15.43 -18.73
CA ASP A 80 9.53 16.53 -19.37
C ASP A 80 8.46 17.09 -18.40
N PRO A 81 8.71 18.25 -17.75
CA PRO A 81 7.78 18.82 -16.77
C PRO A 81 6.41 19.19 -17.32
N LYS A 82 6.35 19.54 -18.61
CA LYS A 82 5.12 20.01 -19.26
C LYS A 82 4.12 18.86 -19.41
N THR A 83 4.62 17.65 -19.65
CA THR A 83 3.81 16.45 -19.92
C THR A 83 3.82 15.42 -18.79
N PHE A 84 4.48 15.74 -17.67
CA PHE A 84 4.56 14.86 -16.51
C PHE A 84 3.18 14.63 -15.86
N THR A 85 2.85 13.36 -15.65
CA THR A 85 1.58 12.88 -15.09
C THR A 85 1.81 11.72 -14.12
N ILE A 86 1.03 11.69 -13.04
CA ILE A 86 1.07 10.61 -12.05
C ILE A 86 0.01 9.58 -12.44
N LEU A 87 0.41 8.30 -12.58
CA LEU A 87 -0.50 7.23 -12.97
C LEU A 87 -1.10 6.52 -11.75
N ASN A 88 -0.27 6.24 -10.75
CA ASN A 88 -0.70 5.75 -9.44
C ASN A 88 0.40 6.03 -8.39
N LYS A 89 0.30 5.40 -7.21
CA LYS A 89 1.28 5.52 -6.12
C LYS A 89 2.73 5.21 -6.54
N TYR A 90 2.93 4.36 -7.53
CA TYR A 90 4.26 3.85 -7.92
C TYR A 90 4.72 4.36 -9.29
N TYR A 91 3.80 4.56 -10.23
CA TYR A 91 4.13 4.83 -11.63
C TYR A 91 3.80 6.28 -12.00
N THR A 92 4.71 6.91 -12.72
CA THR A 92 4.53 8.22 -13.34
C THR A 92 5.01 8.19 -14.78
N LYS A 93 4.55 9.12 -15.62
CA LYS A 93 4.98 9.21 -17.02
C LYS A 93 5.10 10.64 -17.49
N ASP A 94 5.89 10.84 -18.53
CA ASP A 94 5.87 12.04 -19.35
C ASP A 94 5.68 11.67 -20.83
N LYS A 95 5.90 12.60 -21.77
CA LYS A 95 5.77 12.33 -23.22
C LYS A 95 6.76 11.30 -23.77
N ASN A 96 7.89 11.08 -23.09
CA ASN A 96 9.00 10.26 -23.55
C ASN A 96 9.14 8.95 -22.77
N ASN A 97 8.80 8.95 -21.48
CA ASN A 97 9.23 7.93 -20.53
C ASN A 97 8.12 7.56 -19.53
N ILE A 98 8.25 6.36 -18.97
CA ILE A 98 7.51 5.91 -17.80
C ILE A 98 8.53 5.60 -16.71
N TYR A 99 8.20 5.98 -15.48
CA TYR A 99 9.06 5.87 -14.32
C TYR A 99 8.38 5.05 -13.22
N ILE A 100 9.15 4.22 -12.53
CA ILE A 100 8.81 3.69 -11.22
C ILE A 100 9.43 4.60 -10.16
N CYS A 101 8.62 5.15 -9.29
CA CYS A 101 9.01 6.04 -8.19
C CYS A 101 8.48 5.43 -6.89
N SER A 102 9.31 4.64 -6.21
CA SER A 102 8.90 3.93 -5.00
C SER A 102 10.00 3.88 -3.94
N TRP A 103 9.58 3.49 -2.73
CA TRP A 103 10.48 3.20 -1.61
C TRP A 103 11.15 1.85 -1.84
N SER A 104 12.39 1.88 -2.30
CA SER A 104 13.28 0.73 -2.53
C SER A 104 12.81 -0.29 -3.57
N ALA A 105 13.80 -0.76 -4.34
CA ALA A 105 13.83 -2.05 -5.01
C ALA A 105 15.13 -2.74 -4.55
N PRO A 106 15.22 -4.08 -4.66
CA PRO A 106 14.90 -5.09 -3.66
C PRO A 106 15.94 -5.31 -2.54
N ASP A 107 16.90 -4.39 -2.30
CA ASP A 107 18.00 -4.66 -1.36
C ASP A 107 17.78 -3.98 0.02
N ILE A 108 17.43 -4.82 1.00
CA ILE A 108 16.77 -4.57 2.28
C ILE A 108 17.49 -3.62 3.29
N PHE A 109 18.65 -3.03 2.98
CA PHE A 109 19.44 -2.32 4.01
C PHE A 109 19.56 -0.80 3.86
N ARG A 110 19.01 -0.20 2.79
CA ARG A 110 18.90 1.27 2.67
C ARG A 110 17.59 1.63 1.98
N ILE A 111 16.65 2.25 2.70
CA ILE A 111 15.51 2.92 2.09
C ILE A 111 16.07 4.09 1.26
N LYS A 112 16.30 3.85 -0.02
CA LYS A 112 16.63 4.89 -0.99
C LYS A 112 15.48 4.98 -1.96
N THR A 113 14.67 6.01 -1.82
CA THR A 113 13.65 6.32 -2.83
C THR A 113 14.34 6.71 -4.12
N LYS A 114 14.01 6.02 -5.20
CA LYS A 114 14.51 6.34 -6.53
C LYS A 114 13.38 6.34 -7.52
N CYS A 115 13.36 7.36 -8.37
CA CYS A 115 12.61 7.34 -9.61
C CYS A 115 13.50 6.75 -10.70
N GLU A 116 13.11 5.61 -11.26
CA GLU A 116 13.84 4.93 -12.32
C GLU A 116 12.99 4.80 -13.57
N LYS A 117 13.60 5.05 -14.73
CA LYS A 117 12.94 4.83 -16.02
C LYS A 117 12.76 3.32 -16.25
N ILE A 118 11.55 2.93 -16.63
CA ILE A 118 11.26 1.55 -17.07
C ILE A 118 11.96 1.31 -18.41
N LYS A 119 12.61 0.14 -18.56
CA LYS A 119 13.34 -0.21 -19.77
C LYS A 119 12.37 -0.67 -20.87
N ALA A 120 12.37 0.07 -21.98
CA ALA A 120 11.62 -0.23 -23.20
C ALA A 120 10.14 -0.65 -22.99
N PRO A 121 9.33 0.15 -22.26
CA PRO A 121 7.89 -0.04 -22.25
C PRO A 121 7.27 0.41 -23.58
N ASP A 122 6.19 -0.24 -24.00
CA ASP A 122 5.28 0.33 -24.97
C ASP A 122 4.47 1.42 -24.26
N ARG A 123 4.95 2.66 -24.40
CA ARG A 123 4.45 3.80 -23.64
C ARG A 123 2.96 4.07 -23.88
N ASP A 124 2.53 3.92 -25.12
CA ASP A 124 1.20 4.36 -25.54
C ASP A 124 0.11 3.39 -25.07
N THR A 125 0.48 2.13 -24.85
CA THR A 125 -0.42 1.10 -24.30
C THR A 125 -0.20 0.81 -22.81
N PHE A 126 0.71 1.54 -22.15
CA PHE A 126 1.01 1.30 -20.74
C PHE A 126 -0.13 1.74 -19.82
N GLU A 127 -0.58 0.81 -19.00
CA GLU A 127 -1.62 1.01 -17.99
C GLU A 127 -1.21 0.45 -16.62
N THR A 128 -1.62 1.15 -15.57
CA THR A 128 -1.41 0.68 -14.20
C THR A 128 -2.55 -0.21 -13.76
N ILE A 129 -2.26 -1.24 -12.96
CA ILE A 129 -3.29 -2.06 -12.35
C ILE A 129 -3.65 -1.45 -10.99
N LYS A 130 -4.92 -1.06 -10.84
CA LYS A 130 -5.44 -0.33 -9.68
C LYS A 130 -5.07 -1.02 -8.36
N ASN A 131 -4.68 -0.23 -7.35
CA ASN A 131 -4.34 -0.67 -6.00
C ASN A 131 -3.27 -1.78 -5.94
N SER A 132 -2.33 -1.79 -6.89
CA SER A 132 -1.29 -2.82 -6.96
C SER A 132 0.07 -2.26 -7.38
N TYR A 133 1.11 -3.07 -7.21
CA TYR A 133 2.47 -2.82 -7.69
C TYR A 133 2.67 -3.13 -9.17
N TYR A 134 1.63 -3.64 -9.82
CA TYR A 134 1.69 -4.12 -11.19
C TYR A 134 1.23 -3.05 -12.19
N ALA A 135 1.80 -3.14 -13.37
CA ALA A 135 1.38 -2.42 -14.56
C ALA A 135 1.56 -3.35 -15.77
N LYS A 136 0.98 -2.99 -16.90
CA LYS A 136 1.19 -3.72 -18.15
C LYS A 136 1.16 -2.80 -19.34
N ASP A 137 1.79 -3.22 -20.42
CA ASP A 137 1.56 -2.68 -21.74
C ASP A 137 1.05 -3.81 -22.66
N LYS A 138 0.91 -3.55 -23.96
CA LYS A 138 0.42 -4.58 -24.89
C LYS A 138 1.32 -5.82 -25.01
N ASN A 139 2.58 -5.74 -24.59
CA ASN A 139 3.61 -6.76 -24.78
C ASN A 139 4.09 -7.41 -23.48
N LYS A 140 4.02 -6.70 -22.34
CA LYS A 140 4.66 -7.12 -21.08
C LYS A 140 3.83 -6.74 -19.85
N VAL A 141 3.95 -7.57 -18.83
CA VAL A 141 3.54 -7.22 -17.46
C VAL A 141 4.77 -6.76 -16.69
N TYR A 142 4.58 -5.78 -15.80
CA TYR A 142 5.61 -5.19 -14.97
C TYR A 142 5.25 -5.31 -13.49
N TYR A 143 6.24 -5.62 -12.67
CA TYR A 143 6.19 -5.63 -11.21
C TYR A 143 7.26 -4.68 -10.68
N PHE A 144 6.86 -3.62 -9.98
CA PHE A 144 7.75 -2.50 -9.61
C PHE A 144 8.65 -2.03 -10.76
N GLY A 145 8.07 -1.89 -11.96
CA GLY A 145 8.80 -1.46 -13.16
C GLY A 145 9.74 -2.49 -13.79
N LYS A 146 9.95 -3.67 -13.18
CA LYS A 146 10.66 -4.79 -13.78
C LYS A 146 9.70 -5.65 -14.60
N SER A 147 10.06 -5.97 -15.84
CA SER A 147 9.22 -6.86 -16.67
C SER A 147 9.21 -8.28 -16.14
N ILE A 148 8.03 -8.89 -16.07
CA ILE A 148 7.83 -10.29 -15.71
C ILE A 148 8.00 -11.14 -16.96
N GLU A 149 9.10 -11.87 -17.06
CA GLU A 149 9.39 -12.71 -18.21
C GLU A 149 8.39 -13.87 -18.34
N ASN A 150 8.02 -14.18 -19.58
CA ASN A 150 7.12 -15.28 -19.92
C ASN A 150 5.75 -15.21 -19.22
N SER A 151 5.28 -14.00 -18.89
CA SER A 151 3.92 -13.76 -18.38
C SER A 151 2.93 -13.66 -19.55
N ASP A 152 1.73 -14.20 -19.38
CA ASP A 152 0.65 -14.04 -20.35
C ASP A 152 -0.12 -12.74 -20.08
N VAL A 153 0.26 -11.69 -20.81
CA VAL A 153 -0.29 -10.32 -20.66
C VAL A 153 -1.81 -10.27 -20.78
N LYS A 154 -2.38 -11.08 -21.69
CA LYS A 154 -3.82 -11.08 -21.99
C LYS A 154 -4.64 -11.62 -20.81
N THR A 155 -4.10 -12.61 -20.11
CA THR A 155 -4.79 -13.30 -19.01
C THR A 155 -4.33 -12.85 -17.63
N PHE A 156 -3.30 -12.01 -17.54
CA PHE A 156 -2.77 -11.52 -16.28
C PHE A 156 -3.81 -10.74 -15.46
N LYS A 157 -3.97 -11.14 -14.19
CA LYS A 157 -4.91 -10.55 -13.23
C LYS A 157 -4.26 -10.47 -11.85
N VAL A 158 -4.42 -9.32 -11.21
CA VAL A 158 -4.09 -9.17 -9.78
C VAL A 158 -5.26 -9.70 -8.96
N VAL A 159 -4.99 -10.64 -8.07
CA VAL A 159 -6.01 -11.28 -7.22
C VAL A 159 -6.20 -10.46 -5.95
N ASN A 160 -5.09 -10.10 -5.29
CA ASN A 160 -5.08 -9.23 -4.13
C ASN A 160 -3.71 -8.54 -4.01
N TYR A 161 -3.41 -8.00 -2.83
CA TYR A 161 -2.14 -7.29 -2.59
C TYR A 161 -0.92 -8.20 -2.77
N ASP A 162 -1.04 -9.48 -2.41
CA ASP A 162 0.06 -10.45 -2.36
C ASP A 162 0.14 -11.33 -3.61
N TYR A 163 -1.01 -11.63 -4.22
CA TYR A 163 -1.13 -12.62 -5.29
C TYR A 163 -1.60 -12.01 -6.62
N ALA A 164 -1.02 -12.52 -7.70
CA ALA A 164 -1.47 -12.32 -9.07
C ALA A 164 -1.43 -13.65 -9.81
N ILE A 165 -2.15 -13.75 -10.92
CA ILE A 165 -2.19 -14.95 -11.76
C ILE A 165 -2.13 -14.56 -13.23
N ASP A 166 -1.62 -15.46 -14.06
CA ASP A 166 -1.99 -15.54 -15.47
C ASP A 166 -2.60 -16.92 -15.76
N LYS A 167 -2.84 -17.27 -17.02
CA LYS A 167 -3.44 -18.58 -17.35
C LYS A 167 -2.58 -19.81 -16.95
N ASN A 168 -1.27 -19.62 -16.75
CA ASN A 168 -0.31 -20.68 -16.53
C ASN A 168 0.33 -20.64 -15.14
N LYS A 169 0.37 -19.48 -14.49
CA LYS A 169 1.21 -19.22 -13.32
C LYS A 169 0.44 -18.51 -12.21
N VAL A 170 0.79 -18.87 -10.99
CA VAL A 170 0.44 -18.13 -9.78
C VAL A 170 1.68 -17.39 -9.29
N TYR A 171 1.55 -16.09 -9.12
CA TYR A 171 2.58 -15.18 -8.65
C TYR A 171 2.29 -14.77 -7.21
N TYR A 172 3.35 -14.69 -6.40
CA TYR A 172 3.26 -14.25 -5.01
C TYR A 172 4.40 -13.29 -4.67
N HIS A 173 4.08 -12.19 -4.01
CA HIS A 173 5.04 -11.20 -3.54
C HIS A 173 5.43 -11.45 -2.07
N ASN A 174 6.72 -11.50 -1.79
CA ASN A 174 7.27 -11.48 -0.43
C ASN A 174 8.39 -10.43 -0.29
N ARG A 175 9.05 -10.39 0.87
CA ARG A 175 10.16 -9.45 1.15
C ARG A 175 11.33 -9.56 0.16
N GLU A 176 11.50 -10.69 -0.51
CA GLU A 176 12.57 -10.94 -1.47
C GLU A 176 12.19 -10.53 -2.90
N GLY A 177 10.90 -10.27 -3.16
CA GLY A 177 10.39 -9.79 -4.43
C GLY A 177 9.22 -10.61 -4.95
N LEU A 178 9.19 -10.82 -6.26
CA LEU A 178 8.15 -11.57 -6.95
C LEU A 178 8.59 -13.02 -7.16
N ASN A 179 7.75 -13.97 -6.75
CA ASN A 179 7.99 -15.40 -6.88
C ASN A 179 6.86 -16.07 -7.68
N ILE A 180 7.13 -17.26 -8.21
CA ILE A 180 6.16 -18.12 -8.89
C ILE A 180 5.95 -19.37 -8.03
N ILE A 181 4.69 -19.76 -7.83
CA ILE A 181 4.34 -21.02 -7.16
C ILE A 181 4.28 -22.11 -8.21
N ASN A 182 5.25 -23.04 -8.20
CA ASN A 182 5.40 -24.06 -9.24
C ASN A 182 4.54 -25.31 -9.01
N ASN A 183 4.18 -25.62 -7.76
CA ASN A 183 3.48 -26.86 -7.39
C ASN A 183 1.97 -26.65 -7.18
N LEU A 184 1.39 -25.69 -7.90
CA LEU A 184 -0.02 -25.34 -7.76
C LEU A 184 -0.56 -24.83 -9.08
N SER A 185 -1.60 -25.48 -9.61
CA SER A 185 -2.27 -24.97 -10.81
C SER A 185 -3.08 -23.71 -10.49
N VAL A 186 -3.32 -22.88 -11.50
CA VAL A 186 -4.13 -21.66 -11.34
C VAL A 186 -5.56 -22.01 -10.92
N GLU A 187 -6.12 -23.11 -11.43
CA GLU A 187 -7.45 -23.60 -11.08
C GLU A 187 -7.52 -24.03 -9.61
N GLU A 188 -6.54 -24.82 -9.15
CA GLU A 188 -6.44 -25.24 -7.76
C GLU A 188 -6.27 -24.05 -6.81
N PHE A 189 -5.46 -23.06 -7.21
CA PHE A 189 -5.29 -21.82 -6.45
C PHE A 189 -6.61 -21.06 -6.28
N ILE A 190 -7.36 -20.87 -7.38
CA ILE A 190 -8.66 -20.18 -7.34
C ILE A 190 -9.66 -20.93 -6.44
N LEU A 191 -9.72 -22.26 -6.53
CA LEU A 191 -10.58 -23.07 -5.67
C LEU A 191 -10.23 -22.91 -4.19
N LYS A 192 -8.94 -22.99 -3.85
CA LYS A 192 -8.45 -22.81 -2.48
C LYS A 192 -8.75 -21.41 -1.94
N MET A 193 -8.54 -20.36 -2.75
CA MET A 193 -8.85 -18.98 -2.38
C MET A 193 -10.35 -18.78 -2.11
N ASN A 194 -11.22 -19.30 -2.99
CA ASN A 194 -12.66 -19.18 -2.84
C ASN A 194 -13.19 -19.90 -1.58
N ASN A 195 -12.61 -21.04 -1.23
CA ASN A 195 -12.98 -21.76 0.00
C ASN A 195 -12.48 -21.00 1.24
N PHE A 196 -11.25 -20.48 1.20
CA PHE A 196 -10.70 -19.68 2.29
C PHE A 196 -11.56 -18.43 2.58
N ASP A 197 -11.97 -17.70 1.54
CA ASP A 197 -12.80 -16.48 1.69
C ASP A 197 -14.16 -16.79 2.35
N LYS A 198 -14.72 -17.98 2.12
CA LYS A 198 -15.95 -18.43 2.79
C LYS A 198 -15.71 -18.77 4.26
N GLU A 199 -14.60 -19.43 4.57
CA GLU A 199 -14.28 -19.89 5.93
C GLU A 199 -13.76 -18.76 6.83
N ASN A 200 -13.11 -17.74 6.25
CA ASN A 200 -12.42 -16.67 6.99
C ASN A 200 -12.82 -15.28 6.48
N PRO A 201 -14.07 -14.83 6.70
CA PRO A 201 -14.54 -13.52 6.25
C PRO A 201 -13.75 -12.35 6.89
N LYS A 202 -13.07 -12.60 8.02
CA LYS A 202 -12.05 -11.73 8.60
C LYS A 202 -10.70 -12.08 7.97
N LYS A 203 -10.42 -11.51 6.80
CA LYS A 203 -9.27 -11.77 5.90
C LYS A 203 -7.88 -11.76 6.59
N ASP A 204 -7.50 -12.83 7.30
CA ASP A 204 -6.13 -12.99 7.80
C ASP A 204 -5.23 -13.56 6.69
N LEU A 205 -4.59 -12.63 5.97
CA LEU A 205 -3.68 -12.93 4.86
C LEU A 205 -2.46 -13.78 5.28
N THR A 206 -2.10 -13.75 6.56
CA THR A 206 -0.97 -14.54 7.12
C THR A 206 -1.28 -16.04 7.07
N LEU A 207 -2.55 -16.42 7.23
CA LEU A 207 -2.99 -17.81 7.19
C LEU A 207 -2.96 -18.36 5.75
N ILE A 208 -3.35 -17.52 4.78
CA ILE A 208 -3.31 -17.82 3.33
C ILE A 208 -1.88 -18.15 2.90
N MET A 209 -0.91 -17.31 3.27
CA MET A 209 0.49 -17.55 2.91
C MET A 209 1.01 -18.90 3.44
N LYS A 210 0.68 -19.27 4.68
CA LYS A 210 1.12 -20.55 5.26
C LYS A 210 0.48 -21.77 4.60
N SER A 211 -0.77 -21.66 4.13
CA SER A 211 -1.47 -22.80 3.51
C SER A 211 -0.97 -23.12 2.10
N PHE A 212 -0.42 -22.13 1.38
CA PHE A 212 0.10 -22.33 0.02
C PHE A 212 1.60 -22.64 -0.05
N ILE A 213 2.38 -22.24 0.96
CA ILE A 213 3.85 -22.39 0.96
C ILE A 213 4.31 -23.69 1.67
N ASN A 214 3.47 -24.26 2.55
CA ASN A 214 3.79 -25.52 3.23
C ASN A 214 3.40 -26.74 2.39
N TYR A 215 4.19 -27.15 1.39
CA TYR A 215 4.34 -28.53 0.90
C TYR A 215 5.59 -28.67 0.03
#